data_AF-A0A447N7R2-F1
#
_entry.id   AF-A0A447N7R2-F1
#
_cell.length_a   1.000
_cell.length_b   1.000
_cell.length_c   1.000
_cell.angle_alpha   90.00
_cell.angle_beta   90.00
_cell.angle_gamma   90.00
#
_symmetry.space_group_name_H-M   'P 1'
#
loop_
_entity.id
_entity.type
_entity.pdbx_description
1 polymer ?
#
loop_
_entity_poly.entity_id
_entity_poly.type
_entity_poly.pdbx_seq_one_letter_code
_entity_poly.pdbx_strand_id
1 'polypeptide(L)' 'MLSNDILRSVRYILKANNTDLARILALGNVDATPEQIAIWLRKEEEEGVSALPGYRVVLISQWPHL' A
#
# COMPACT_ATOMS: atom_id res chain seq x y z
N MET A 1 7.06 1.77 6.15
CA MET A 1 6.96 2.05 4.70
C MET A 1 6.28 0.84 4.09
N LEU A 2 5.00 0.99 3.81
CA LEU A 2 4.12 -0.12 3.44
C LEU A 2 4.35 -0.50 1.97
N SER A 3 4.13 -1.77 1.63
CA SER A 3 4.25 -2.34 0.26
C SER A 3 3.59 -1.48 -0.84
N ASN A 4 2.60 -0.65 -0.46
CA ASN A 4 1.89 0.29 -1.32
C ASN A 4 2.78 1.40 -1.90
N ASP A 5 3.86 1.82 -1.22
CA ASP A 5 4.78 2.84 -1.74
C ASP A 5 5.71 2.31 -2.83
N ILE A 6 6.09 1.03 -2.76
CA ILE A 6 6.90 0.37 -3.78
C ILE A 6 6.09 0.25 -5.07
N LEU A 7 4.85 -0.23 -4.98
CA LEU A 7 3.95 -0.34 -6.12
C LEU A 7 3.70 1.03 -6.77
N ARG A 8 3.53 2.08 -5.94
CA ARG A 8 3.36 3.46 -6.42
C ARG A 8 4.62 3.98 -7.11
N SER A 9 5.80 3.69 -6.58
CA SER A 9 7.09 4.07 -7.17
C SER A 9 7.31 3.41 -8.53
N VAL A 10 7.09 2.09 -8.63
CA VAL A 10 7.20 1.33 -9.88
C VAL A 10 6.25 1.91 -10.94
N ARG A 11 5.01 2.23 -10.56
CA ARG A 11 4.03 2.85 -11.46
C ARG A 11 4.54 4.16 -12.06
N TYR A 12 5.11 5.03 -11.25
CA TYR A 12 5.59 6.34 -11.69
C TYR A 12 6.88 6.25 -12.51
N ILE A 13 7.85 5.44 -12.08
CA ILE A 13 9.13 5.24 -12.80
C ILE A 13 8.86 4.71 -14.21
N LEU A 14 7.96 3.75 -14.34
CA LEU A 14 7.65 3.11 -15.62
C LEU A 14 6.53 3.81 -16.40
N LYS A 15 5.91 4.87 -15.85
CA LYS A 15 4.70 5.50 -16.40
C LYS A 15 3.61 4.49 -16.75
N ALA A 16 3.47 3.46 -15.92
CA ALA A 16 2.61 2.32 -16.14
C ALA A 16 1.16 2.59 -15.65
N ASN A 17 0.17 2.00 -16.31
CA ASN A 17 -1.20 1.95 -15.79
C ASN A 17 -1.41 0.69 -14.92
N ASN A 18 -2.61 0.52 -14.34
CA ASN A 18 -2.89 -0.64 -13.47
C ASN A 18 -2.86 -1.98 -14.22
N THR A 19 -3.23 -1.98 -15.50
CA THR A 19 -3.14 -3.18 -16.36
C THR A 19 -1.70 -3.56 -16.63
N ASP A 20 -0.82 -2.59 -16.85
CA ASP A 20 0.61 -2.82 -17.03
C ASP A 20 1.26 -3.31 -15.74
N LEU A 21 0.86 -2.76 -14.58
CA LEU A 21 1.29 -3.28 -13.27
C LEU A 21 0.85 -4.72 -13.04
N ALA A 22 -0.39 -5.08 -13.41
CA ALA A 22 -0.87 -6.47 -13.31
C ALA A 22 0.01 -7.43 -14.14
N ARG A 23 0.39 -7.01 -15.35
CA ARG A 23 1.30 -7.79 -16.20
C ARG A 23 2.70 -7.94 -15.57
N ILE A 24 3.23 -6.87 -14.99
CA ILE A 24 4.54 -6.89 -14.31
C ILE A 24 4.50 -7.83 -13.08
N LEU A 25 3.41 -7.79 -12.30
CA LEU A 25 3.22 -8.67 -11.15
C LEU A 25 3.11 -10.14 -11.55
N ALA A 26 2.44 -10.43 -12.68
CA ALA A 26 2.35 -11.77 -13.22
C ALA A 26 3.74 -12.35 -13.59
N LEU A 27 4.70 -11.51 -14.02
CA LEU A 27 6.09 -11.95 -14.23
C LEU A 27 6.76 -12.42 -12.93
N GLY A 28 6.32 -11.88 -11.79
CA GLY A 28 6.74 -12.29 -10.45
C GLY A 28 5.87 -13.38 -9.83
N ASN A 29 5.03 -14.05 -10.62
CA ASN A 29 4.08 -15.08 -10.17
C ASN A 29 3.06 -14.57 -9.13
N VAL A 30 2.67 -13.29 -9.26
CA VAL A 30 1.61 -12.65 -8.48
C VAL A 30 0.45 -12.30 -9.40
N ASP A 31 -0.64 -13.06 -9.30
CA ASP A 31 -1.87 -12.76 -10.02
C ASP A 31 -2.67 -11.68 -9.29
N ALA A 32 -2.78 -10.51 -9.90
CA ALA A 32 -3.53 -9.38 -9.37
C ALA A 32 -4.36 -8.73 -10.47
N THR A 33 -5.62 -8.39 -10.18
CA THR A 33 -6.46 -7.66 -11.13
C THR A 33 -6.19 -6.14 -11.06
N PRO A 34 -6.45 -5.38 -12.13
CA PRO A 34 -6.32 -3.92 -12.12
C PRO A 34 -7.14 -3.24 -11.02
N GLU A 35 -8.27 -3.81 -10.62
CA GLU A 35 -9.14 -3.34 -9.54
C GLU A 35 -8.51 -3.59 -8.17
N GLN A 36 -7.90 -4.76 -7.96
CA GLN A 36 -7.15 -5.06 -6.74
C GLN A 36 -5.94 -4.12 -6.58
N ILE A 37 -5.22 -3.88 -7.68
CA ILE A 37 -4.10 -2.91 -7.70
C ILE A 37 -4.60 -1.50 -7.39
N ALA A 38 -5.77 -1.11 -7.89
CA ALA A 38 -6.37 0.19 -7.55
C ALA A 38 -6.65 0.32 -6.05
N ILE A 39 -7.05 -0.77 -5.37
CA ILE A 39 -7.26 -0.81 -3.92
C ILE A 39 -5.92 -0.69 -3.18
N TRP A 40 -4.89 -1.45 -3.58
CA TRP A 40 -3.56 -1.37 -2.96
C TRP A 40 -2.88 0.00 -3.12
N LEU A 41 -3.20 0.72 -4.20
CA LEU A 41 -2.69 2.07 -4.43
C LEU A 41 -3.43 3.14 -3.63
N ARG A 42 -4.58 2.84 -3.01
CA ARG A 42 -5.26 3.77 -2.11
C ARG A 42 -4.35 4.07 -0.92
N LYS A 43 -4.27 5.34 -0.53
CA LYS A 43 -3.58 5.72 0.69
C LYS A 43 -4.33 5.15 1.90
N GLU A 44 -3.60 4.58 2.85
CA GLU A 44 -4.02 4.53 4.24
C GLU A 44 -3.98 5.96 4.81
N GLU A 45 -4.88 6.83 4.39
CA GLU A 45 -5.19 8.05 5.13
C GLU A 45 -6.34 7.73 6.08
N GLU A 46 -6.04 6.93 7.11
CA GLU A 46 -6.71 7.12 8.40
C GLU A 46 -5.96 8.20 9.16
N GLU A 47 -6.69 9.25 9.54
CA GLU A 47 -6.22 10.30 10.44
C GLU A 47 -5.75 9.68 11.77
N GLY A 48 -4.53 9.99 12.20
CA GLY A 48 -3.99 9.54 13.49
C GLY A 48 -2.50 9.26 13.52
N VAL A 49 -1.83 9.30 12.36
CA VAL A 49 -0.38 9.12 12.30
C VAL A 49 0.34 10.45 12.59
N SER A 50 0.52 10.76 13.87
CA SER A 50 1.53 11.74 14.28
C SER A 50 2.92 11.13 14.06
N ALA A 51 3.72 11.77 13.22
CA ALA A 51 5.12 11.45 13.06
C ALA A 51 5.91 12.08 14.21
N LEU A 52 6.60 11.26 15.01
CA LEU A 52 7.72 11.70 15.82
C LEU A 52 8.94 10.80 15.55
N PRO A 53 10.16 11.37 15.51
CA PRO A 53 11.36 10.63 15.20
C PRO A 53 11.74 9.74 16.39
N GLY A 54 11.90 8.45 16.17
CA GLY A 54 12.62 7.55 17.09
C GLY A 54 11.89 6.29 17.57
N TYR A 55 10.56 6.25 17.67
CA TYR A 55 9.83 5.06 18.13
C TYR A 55 8.32 5.23 17.91
N ARG A 56 7.60 4.18 17.48
CA ARG A 56 6.14 4.20 17.38
C ARG A 56 5.52 3.15 18.30
N VAL A 57 4.85 3.63 19.34
CA VAL A 57 3.92 2.89 20.20
C VAL A 57 2.53 2.98 19.57
N VAL A 58 1.81 1.85 19.50
CA VAL A 58 0.39 1.83 19.13
C VAL A 58 -0.43 1.97 20.42
N LEU A 59 -1.30 2.99 20.50
CA LEU A 59 -2.26 3.16 21.60
C LEU A 59 -3.34 2.08 21.48
N ILE A 60 -3.36 1.16 22.44
CA ILE A 60 -4.36 0.10 22.60
C ILE A 60 -5.64 0.70 23.21
N SER A 61 -6.28 1.65 22.51
CA SER A 61 -7.54 2.27 22.98
C SER A 61 -8.74 1.98 22.08
N GLN A 62 -8.66 0.97 21.21
CA GLN A 62 -9.75 0.57 20.31
C GLN A 62 -9.99 -0.95 20.24
N TRP A 63 -9.68 -1.71 21.29
CA TRP A 63 -10.23 -3.07 21.42
C TRP A 63 -11.48 -3.04 22.31
N PRO A 64 -12.71 -3.11 21.75
CA PRO A 64 -13.84 -3.58 22.52
C PRO A 64 -13.73 -5.11 22.61
N HIS A 65 -13.77 -5.62 23.84
CA HIS A 65 -13.71 -7.04 24.23
C HIS A 65 -12.32 -7.63 24.44
N LEU A 66 -11.65 -7.19 25.51
CA LEU A 66 -11.06 -8.08 26.52
C LEU A 66 -11.50 -7.62 27.91
#